data_AF-A0A212D0R3-F1
#
_entry.id   AF-A0A212D0R3-F1
#
_cell.length_a   1.000
_cell.length_b   1.000
_cell.length_c   1.000
_cell.angle_alpha   90.00
_cell.angle_beta   90.00
_cell.angle_gamma   90.00
#
_symmetry.space_group_name_H-M   'P 1'
#
loop_
_entity.id
_entity.type
_entity.pdbx_description
1 polymer ?
#
loop_
_entity_poly.entity_id
_entity_poly.type
_entity_poly.pdbx_seq_one_letter_code
_entity_poly.pdbx_strand_id
1 'polypeptide(L)'
;MTVSFQNSVDAAKPLLRKAIQISQQTPYWHCRLLFQLAVRTVGLTRCPGAGWVGGSLGWAFLAAVEEPAGQQLHTLEKDLVSACDLLGVGAEYARVVGSEYTRALFLLSKGMLLLMERKLQEVHPLLTLCGQIVENWQGNPIQKESLRVFFLVLQVTHYLDAGQVKSVKPCLKQLQQCIQTISTLHDDEILPSNPADLFHWLPKEHMCVLVYLVTVMHSMQAGYLEKAQKYTDKALMQLEKLKMLDCSPILSSFQVILLEHIIMCRLVTGHKATALQEISQVCQLCQQSPRLFSNHAAQLHTLLGLYCVSVNCMDNAEAQFTTALRLTNHQELWAFIVTNLASVYIREGNRHQELYSLLERINPDHSFPVSSHCLRAAAFYVRGLFSFFQGRYNEAKRFLRETLKMSNAEDLNRLTACSLVLLGHIFYVLGNQRESNNMVVPAMQLASKIPDMSVQLWSSALLRDLNKACGNAMDAHEAAQMHQNFSQQLLQDHIEACSLPEHNLITWTDGPPPVQFQAQNGPNTSLASLL
;
A
#
# COMPACT_ATOMS: atom_id res chain seq x y z
N MET A 1 37.57 8.12 -26.11
CA MET A 1 36.54 7.74 -27.11
C MET A 1 35.47 6.94 -26.41
N THR A 2 34.49 7.65 -25.87
CA THR A 2 33.29 7.14 -25.23
C THR A 2 32.30 6.73 -26.33
N VAL A 3 32.29 5.44 -26.67
CA VAL A 3 31.23 4.89 -27.52
C VAL A 3 29.99 4.72 -26.63
N SER A 4 28.97 5.48 -26.96
CA SER A 4 27.65 5.53 -26.34
C SER A 4 26.94 4.17 -26.42
N PHE A 5 26.77 3.51 -25.27
CA PHE A 5 25.90 2.33 -25.11
C PHE A 5 24.39 2.64 -25.28
N GLN A 6 24.02 3.89 -25.54
CA GLN A 6 22.67 4.33 -25.89
C GLN A 6 22.09 3.56 -27.11
N ASN A 7 22.95 3.08 -28.02
CA ASN A 7 22.55 2.40 -29.27
C ASN A 7 22.09 0.93 -29.13
N SER A 8 22.20 0.31 -27.95
CA SER A 8 21.86 -1.13 -27.77
C SER A 8 20.34 -1.37 -27.56
N VAL A 9 19.63 -0.37 -27.04
CA VAL A 9 18.20 -0.46 -26.67
C VAL A 9 17.29 -0.41 -27.88
N ASP A 10 17.54 0.53 -28.79
CA ASP A 10 16.83 0.66 -30.06
C ASP A 10 17.14 -0.51 -31.00
N ALA A 11 18.22 -1.26 -30.76
CA ALA A 11 18.52 -2.50 -31.45
C ALA A 11 17.73 -3.70 -30.88
N ALA A 12 17.42 -3.72 -29.58
CA ALA A 12 16.80 -4.88 -28.92
C ALA A 12 15.33 -5.11 -29.31
N LYS A 13 14.50 -4.05 -29.44
CA LYS A 13 13.11 -4.16 -29.91
C LYS A 13 13.01 -4.74 -31.34
N PRO A 14 13.74 -4.22 -32.35
CA PRO A 14 13.72 -4.80 -33.70
C PRO A 14 14.35 -6.20 -33.74
N LEU A 15 15.37 -6.49 -32.93
CA LEU A 15 15.90 -7.85 -32.78
C LEU A 15 14.85 -8.81 -32.20
N LEU A 16 14.10 -8.41 -31.16
CA LEU A 16 13.00 -9.20 -30.61
C LEU A 16 11.86 -9.38 -31.62
N ARG A 17 11.47 -8.33 -32.36
CA ARG A 17 10.46 -8.43 -33.43
C ARG A 17 10.89 -9.40 -34.53
N LYS A 18 12.17 -9.36 -34.93
CA LYS A 18 12.75 -10.31 -35.89
C LYS A 18 12.81 -11.73 -35.32
N ALA A 19 13.15 -11.90 -34.05
CA ALA A 19 13.14 -13.20 -33.38
C ALA A 19 11.72 -13.78 -33.27
N ILE A 20 10.70 -12.96 -33.02
CA ILE A 20 9.27 -13.35 -33.01
C ILE A 20 8.83 -13.84 -34.40
N GLN A 21 9.26 -13.19 -35.48
CA GLN A 21 8.97 -13.65 -36.84
C GLN A 21 9.57 -15.03 -37.13
N ILE A 22 10.75 -15.32 -36.59
CA ILE A 22 11.46 -16.59 -36.80
C ILE A 22 10.90 -17.70 -35.88
N SER A 23 10.45 -17.36 -34.67
CA SER A 23 10.02 -18.32 -33.66
C SER A 23 8.60 -18.86 -33.82
N GLN A 24 7.85 -18.47 -34.86
CA GLN A 24 6.46 -18.89 -35.07
C GLN A 24 6.25 -20.42 -35.03
N GLN A 25 7.29 -21.19 -35.38
CA GLN A 25 7.28 -22.66 -35.37
C GLN A 25 7.68 -23.28 -34.02
N THR A 26 8.11 -22.48 -33.04
CA THR A 26 8.52 -22.94 -31.70
C THR A 26 7.66 -22.25 -30.62
N PRO A 27 6.49 -22.82 -30.28
CA PRO A 27 5.48 -22.13 -29.47
C PRO A 27 5.98 -21.58 -28.13
N TYR A 28 6.82 -22.34 -27.44
CA TYR A 28 7.46 -21.90 -26.18
C TYR A 28 8.24 -20.59 -26.35
N TRP A 29 9.17 -20.57 -27.32
CA TRP A 29 10.02 -19.40 -27.57
C TRP A 29 9.23 -18.24 -28.14
N HIS A 30 8.22 -18.52 -28.98
CA HIS A 30 7.33 -17.49 -29.50
C HIS A 30 6.57 -16.77 -28.38
N CYS A 31 5.91 -17.51 -27.49
CA CYS A 31 5.19 -16.95 -26.36
C CYS A 31 6.13 -16.18 -25.41
N ARG A 32 7.31 -16.75 -25.11
CA ARG A 32 8.30 -16.11 -24.23
C ARG A 32 8.83 -14.79 -24.81
N LEU A 33 9.12 -14.74 -26.11
CA LEU A 33 9.59 -13.53 -26.79
C LEU A 33 8.49 -12.46 -26.87
N LEU A 34 7.22 -12.85 -27.07
CA LEU A 34 6.08 -11.93 -27.01
C LEU A 34 5.91 -11.32 -25.62
N PHE A 35 6.01 -12.12 -24.56
CA PHE A 35 5.99 -11.61 -23.17
C PHE A 35 7.15 -10.65 -22.91
N GLN A 36 8.38 -11.01 -23.32
CA GLN A 36 9.53 -10.14 -23.15
C GLN A 36 9.43 -8.83 -23.94
N LEU A 37 8.87 -8.88 -25.15
CA LEU A 37 8.63 -7.67 -25.93
C LEU A 37 7.56 -6.81 -25.27
N ALA A 38 6.46 -7.39 -24.78
CA ALA A 38 5.40 -6.68 -24.05
C ALA A 38 5.94 -6.00 -22.78
N VAL A 39 6.74 -6.71 -21.98
CA VAL A 39 7.41 -6.18 -20.78
C VAL A 39 8.35 -5.02 -21.14
N ARG A 40 9.12 -5.16 -22.22
CA ARG A 40 10.02 -4.10 -22.69
C ARG A 40 9.28 -2.92 -23.32
N THR A 41 8.12 -3.11 -23.95
CA THR A 41 7.29 -2.00 -24.48
C THR A 41 6.60 -1.18 -23.40
N VAL A 42 6.31 -1.79 -22.24
CA VAL A 42 5.84 -1.05 -21.05
C VAL A 42 6.92 -0.09 -20.54
N GLY A 43 8.18 -0.48 -20.72
CA GLY A 43 9.33 0.30 -20.32
C GLY A 43 9.63 0.22 -18.84
N LEU A 44 10.88 -0.10 -18.50
CA LEU A 44 11.36 -0.34 -17.13
C LEU A 44 11.52 0.91 -16.28
N THR A 45 10.70 1.92 -16.51
CA THR A 45 10.72 3.14 -15.71
C THR A 45 9.30 3.63 -15.45
N ARG A 46 8.97 3.69 -14.16
CA ARG A 46 7.81 4.34 -13.55
C ARG A 46 6.49 3.55 -13.58
N CYS A 47 6.35 2.61 -12.65
CA CYS A 47 5.06 2.31 -12.02
C CYS A 47 5.13 2.24 -10.47
N PRO A 48 5.62 3.28 -9.78
CA PRO A 48 5.76 3.25 -8.32
C PRO A 48 4.47 3.55 -7.58
N GLY A 49 3.62 2.55 -7.37
CA GLY A 49 2.47 2.68 -6.48
C GLY A 49 1.18 3.13 -7.14
N ALA A 50 0.48 2.21 -7.81
CA ALA A 50 -0.97 2.33 -7.90
C ALA A 50 -1.52 2.08 -6.49
N GLY A 51 -2.29 3.04 -5.96
CA GLY A 51 -3.19 2.83 -4.82
C GLY A 51 -2.67 2.07 -3.61
N TRP A 52 -1.41 2.21 -3.20
CA TRP A 52 -0.77 1.36 -2.19
C TRP A 52 -0.77 -0.15 -2.51
N VAL A 53 -1.50 -0.64 -3.52
CA VAL A 53 -1.66 -2.08 -3.78
C VAL A 53 -1.41 -2.50 -5.24
N GLY A 54 -2.02 -1.88 -6.26
CA GLY A 54 -1.97 -2.41 -7.63
C GLY A 54 -0.63 -2.25 -8.36
N GLY A 55 0.10 -1.16 -8.15
CA GLY A 55 1.25 -0.83 -9.01
C GLY A 55 2.52 -1.58 -8.65
N SER A 56 2.71 -1.89 -7.36
CA SER A 56 3.88 -2.60 -6.86
C SER A 56 3.85 -4.09 -7.22
N LEU A 57 2.65 -4.66 -7.42
CA LEU A 57 2.45 -6.04 -7.87
C LEU A 57 2.54 -6.18 -9.40
N GLY A 58 2.17 -5.12 -10.13
CA GLY A 58 2.49 -4.97 -11.56
C GLY A 58 4.00 -5.05 -11.85
N TRP A 59 4.82 -4.46 -10.98
CA TRP A 59 6.29 -4.58 -11.04
C TRP A 59 6.80 -5.98 -10.72
N ALA A 60 6.20 -6.67 -9.75
CA ALA A 60 6.57 -8.02 -9.40
C ALA A 60 6.34 -8.99 -10.59
N PHE A 61 5.25 -8.79 -11.33
CA PHE A 61 5.02 -9.50 -12.60
C PHE A 61 6.09 -9.18 -13.66
N LEU A 62 6.38 -7.90 -13.91
CA LEU A 62 7.37 -7.49 -14.92
C LEU A 62 8.80 -7.93 -14.55
N ALA A 63 9.13 -7.96 -13.25
CA ALA A 63 10.42 -8.42 -12.73
C ALA A 63 10.56 -9.95 -12.74
N ALA A 64 9.47 -10.71 -12.60
CA ALA A 64 9.49 -12.18 -12.71
C ALA A 64 9.75 -12.68 -14.14
N VAL A 65 9.40 -11.87 -15.15
CA VAL A 65 9.67 -12.16 -16.58
C VAL A 65 11.10 -11.73 -17.00
N GLU A 66 11.74 -10.85 -16.23
CA GLU A 66 13.16 -10.46 -16.37
C GLU A 66 14.09 -11.41 -15.58
N GLU A 67 14.48 -12.55 -16.16
CA GLU A 67 15.74 -13.22 -15.77
C GLU A 67 16.95 -12.55 -16.47
N PRO A 68 18.20 -12.69 -15.97
CA PRO A 68 19.19 -11.61 -15.81
C PRO A 68 19.95 -11.17 -17.09
N ALA A 69 19.30 -11.18 -18.25
CA ALA A 69 19.88 -10.72 -19.52
C ALA A 69 19.38 -9.30 -19.86
N GLY A 70 19.81 -8.31 -19.08
CA GLY A 70 19.52 -6.90 -19.38
C GLY A 70 19.65 -5.93 -18.21
N GLN A 71 20.72 -6.04 -17.42
CA GLN A 71 21.09 -4.98 -16.48
C GLN A 71 21.36 -3.68 -17.26
N GLN A 72 20.81 -2.57 -16.77
CA GLN A 72 20.98 -1.18 -17.25
C GLN A 72 20.13 -0.78 -18.46
N LEU A 73 18.93 -0.26 -18.22
CA LEU A 73 18.24 0.56 -19.23
C LEU A 73 17.50 1.73 -18.60
N HIS A 74 18.09 2.92 -18.75
CA HIS A 74 17.41 4.20 -18.65
C HIS A 74 16.55 4.44 -19.90
N THR A 75 15.39 5.07 -19.71
CA THR A 75 14.45 5.57 -20.73
C THR A 75 13.82 4.48 -21.62
N LEU A 76 12.65 3.99 -21.24
CA LEU A 76 11.75 3.28 -22.16
C LEU A 76 10.40 3.99 -22.19
N GLU A 77 9.88 4.20 -23.41
CA GLU A 77 8.58 4.78 -23.71
C GLU A 77 7.45 3.98 -23.04
N LYS A 78 6.51 4.68 -22.40
CA LYS A 78 5.28 4.10 -21.82
C LYS A 78 4.25 3.83 -22.93
N ASP A 79 4.45 2.80 -23.73
CA ASP A 79 3.42 2.36 -24.69
C ASP A 79 2.67 1.14 -24.16
N LEU A 80 1.80 1.39 -23.19
CA LEU A 80 0.93 0.41 -22.57
C LEU A 80 -0.13 -0.12 -23.56
N VAL A 81 -0.51 0.68 -24.56
CA VAL A 81 -1.45 0.26 -25.61
C VAL A 81 -0.79 -0.81 -26.48
N SER A 82 0.41 -0.55 -27.01
CA SER A 82 1.17 -1.56 -27.77
C SER A 82 1.47 -2.81 -26.96
N ALA A 83 1.75 -2.68 -25.65
CA ALA A 83 1.95 -3.83 -24.77
C ALA A 83 0.67 -4.67 -24.62
N CYS A 84 -0.49 -4.03 -24.43
CA CYS A 84 -1.80 -4.70 -24.38
C CYS A 84 -2.15 -5.40 -25.69
N ASP A 85 -1.79 -4.82 -26.83
CA ASP A 85 -1.98 -5.40 -28.16
C ASP A 85 -1.08 -6.63 -28.37
N LEU A 86 0.20 -6.53 -28.00
CA LEU A 86 1.14 -7.66 -28.04
C LEU A 86 0.68 -8.84 -27.18
N LEU A 87 0.18 -8.58 -25.98
CA LEU A 87 -0.38 -9.61 -25.10
C LEU A 87 -1.66 -10.20 -25.70
N GLY A 88 -2.47 -9.40 -26.39
CA GLY A 88 -3.64 -9.87 -27.14
C GLY A 88 -3.27 -10.82 -28.29
N VAL A 89 -2.24 -10.47 -29.07
CA VAL A 89 -1.69 -11.32 -30.13
C VAL A 89 -1.14 -12.63 -29.55
N GLY A 90 -0.43 -12.57 -28.42
CA GLY A 90 0.07 -13.75 -27.71
C GLY A 90 -1.05 -14.68 -27.21
N ALA A 91 -2.13 -14.12 -26.67
CA ALA A 91 -3.29 -14.89 -26.24
C ALA A 91 -3.96 -15.63 -27.41
N GLU A 92 -4.08 -14.97 -28.57
CA GLU A 92 -4.67 -15.57 -29.77
C GLU A 92 -3.75 -16.66 -30.35
N TYR A 93 -2.44 -16.44 -30.37
CA TYR A 93 -1.47 -17.46 -30.78
C TYR A 93 -1.55 -18.70 -29.86
N ALA A 94 -1.59 -18.50 -28.54
CA ALA A 94 -1.72 -19.60 -27.58
C ALA A 94 -3.03 -20.40 -27.78
N ARG A 95 -4.12 -19.72 -28.14
CA ARG A 95 -5.40 -20.36 -28.53
C ARG A 95 -5.25 -21.24 -29.76
N VAL A 96 -4.55 -20.76 -30.79
CA VAL A 96 -4.30 -21.52 -32.03
C VAL A 96 -3.42 -22.75 -31.79
N VAL A 97 -2.43 -22.63 -30.90
CA VAL A 97 -1.56 -23.75 -30.48
C VAL A 97 -2.26 -24.73 -29.52
N GLY A 98 -3.48 -24.41 -29.06
CA GLY A 98 -4.24 -25.25 -28.14
C GLY A 98 -3.72 -25.22 -26.69
N SER A 99 -2.99 -24.16 -26.31
CA SER A 99 -2.52 -23.93 -24.94
C SER A 99 -3.43 -22.94 -24.21
N GLU A 100 -4.45 -23.46 -23.52
CA GLU A 100 -5.35 -22.64 -22.70
C GLU A 100 -4.64 -22.08 -21.45
N TYR A 101 -3.61 -22.76 -20.94
CA TYR A 101 -2.80 -22.27 -19.82
C TYR A 101 -2.01 -21.01 -20.18
N THR A 102 -1.26 -21.05 -21.28
CA THR A 102 -0.49 -19.88 -21.73
C THR A 102 -1.40 -18.75 -22.19
N ARG A 103 -2.55 -19.09 -22.79
CA ARG A 103 -3.59 -18.10 -23.11
C ARG A 103 -4.08 -17.38 -21.86
N ALA A 104 -4.38 -18.11 -20.78
CA ALA A 104 -4.77 -17.51 -19.51
C ALA A 104 -3.69 -16.57 -18.96
N LEU A 105 -2.41 -16.95 -19.03
CA LEU A 105 -1.31 -16.08 -18.61
C LEU A 105 -1.26 -14.78 -19.41
N PHE A 106 -1.40 -14.82 -20.73
CA PHE A 106 -1.43 -13.60 -21.55
C PHE A 106 -2.59 -12.68 -21.19
N LEU A 107 -3.79 -13.24 -21.02
CA LEU A 107 -4.99 -12.48 -20.69
C LEU A 107 -4.92 -11.87 -19.27
N LEU A 108 -4.41 -12.61 -18.29
CA LEU A 108 -4.18 -12.10 -16.93
C LEU A 108 -3.15 -10.97 -16.93
N SER A 109 -2.07 -11.11 -17.69
CA SER A 109 -1.05 -10.06 -17.87
C SER A 109 -1.63 -8.81 -18.53
N LYS A 110 -2.49 -8.98 -19.53
CA LYS A 110 -3.21 -7.87 -20.16
C LYS A 110 -4.15 -7.19 -19.16
N GLY A 111 -4.87 -7.98 -18.36
CA GLY A 111 -5.74 -7.47 -17.29
C GLY A 111 -4.99 -6.64 -16.27
N MET A 112 -3.78 -7.06 -15.90
CA MET A 112 -2.89 -6.30 -15.03
C MET A 112 -2.52 -4.93 -15.61
N LEU A 113 -2.11 -4.86 -16.88
CA LEU A 113 -1.77 -3.58 -17.52
C LEU A 113 -2.99 -2.65 -17.62
N LEU A 114 -4.15 -3.19 -17.99
CA LEU A 114 -5.39 -2.42 -18.06
C LEU A 114 -5.84 -1.90 -16.68
N LEU A 115 -5.61 -2.67 -15.60
CA LEU A 115 -5.81 -2.21 -14.22
C LEU A 115 -4.86 -1.05 -13.87
N MET A 116 -3.60 -1.11 -14.28
CA MET A 116 -2.63 -0.03 -14.08
C MET A 116 -3.02 1.25 -14.84
N GLU A 117 -3.64 1.12 -16.03
CA GLU A 117 -4.22 2.24 -16.79
C GLU A 117 -5.61 2.69 -16.30
N ARG A 118 -6.19 1.96 -15.33
CA ARG A 118 -7.56 2.18 -14.82
C ARG A 118 -8.65 2.10 -15.90
N LYS A 119 -8.45 1.29 -16.93
CA LYS A 119 -9.45 1.01 -17.98
C LYS A 119 -10.48 -0.02 -17.51
N LEU A 120 -11.23 0.32 -16.46
CA LEU A 120 -12.12 -0.63 -15.76
C LEU A 120 -13.18 -1.27 -16.68
N GLN A 121 -13.67 -0.52 -17.69
CA GLN A 121 -14.65 -1.02 -18.66
C GLN A 121 -14.11 -2.19 -19.49
N GLU A 122 -12.81 -2.21 -19.79
CA GLU A 122 -12.16 -3.29 -20.54
C GLU A 122 -11.67 -4.42 -19.62
N VAL A 123 -11.27 -4.08 -18.39
CA VAL A 123 -10.79 -5.05 -17.40
C VAL A 123 -11.88 -6.03 -16.97
N HIS A 124 -13.08 -5.55 -16.63
CA HIS A 124 -14.14 -6.41 -16.10
C HIS A 124 -14.51 -7.58 -17.02
N PRO A 125 -14.83 -7.39 -18.32
CA PRO A 125 -15.14 -8.50 -19.22
C PRO A 125 -13.93 -9.43 -19.42
N LEU A 126 -12.71 -8.89 -19.43
CA LEU A 126 -11.48 -9.68 -19.53
C LEU A 126 -11.28 -10.59 -18.32
N LEU A 127 -11.47 -10.07 -17.10
CA LEU A 127 -11.37 -10.86 -15.88
C LEU A 127 -12.48 -11.92 -15.78
N THR A 128 -13.70 -11.64 -16.24
CA THR A 128 -14.78 -12.64 -16.33
C THR A 128 -14.37 -13.80 -17.25
N LEU A 129 -13.82 -13.48 -18.43
CA LEU A 129 -13.31 -14.48 -19.36
C LEU A 129 -12.16 -15.30 -18.74
N CYS A 130 -11.18 -14.63 -18.11
CA CYS A 130 -10.08 -15.31 -17.42
C CYS A 130 -10.58 -16.26 -16.33
N GLY A 131 -11.57 -15.84 -15.53
CA GLY A 131 -12.17 -16.68 -14.50
C GLY A 131 -12.74 -17.98 -15.06
N GLN A 132 -13.50 -17.90 -16.16
CA GLN A 132 -14.04 -19.08 -16.84
C GLN A 132 -12.95 -20.02 -17.37
N ILE A 133 -11.88 -19.46 -17.95
CA ILE A 133 -10.75 -20.27 -18.46
C ILE A 133 -10.05 -20.98 -17.29
N VAL A 134 -9.76 -20.27 -16.20
CA VAL A 134 -9.05 -20.82 -15.04
C VAL A 134 -9.86 -21.91 -14.32
N GLU A 135 -11.17 -21.75 -14.19
CA GLU A 135 -12.04 -22.75 -13.57
C GLU A 135 -12.12 -24.03 -14.41
N ASN A 136 -12.32 -23.88 -15.73
CA ASN A 136 -12.52 -24.98 -16.67
C ASN A 136 -11.21 -25.69 -17.07
N TRP A 137 -10.05 -25.09 -16.82
CA TRP A 137 -8.77 -25.70 -17.19
C TRP A 137 -8.50 -26.98 -16.38
N GLN A 138 -8.22 -28.07 -17.09
CA GLN A 138 -7.91 -29.39 -16.55
C GLN A 138 -6.50 -29.78 -16.98
N GLY A 139 -5.51 -29.43 -16.16
CA GLY A 139 -4.11 -29.78 -16.38
C GLY A 139 -3.38 -29.99 -15.06
N ASN A 140 -2.06 -29.76 -15.03
CA ASN A 140 -1.25 -29.96 -13.83
C ASN A 140 -1.82 -29.17 -12.64
N PRO A 141 -2.05 -29.81 -11.47
CA PRO A 141 -2.67 -29.15 -10.32
C PRO A 141 -1.87 -27.93 -9.82
N ILE A 142 -0.54 -27.97 -9.85
CA ILE A 142 0.32 -26.85 -9.43
C ILE A 142 0.14 -25.67 -10.38
N GLN A 143 0.11 -25.92 -11.69
CA GLN A 143 -0.11 -24.88 -12.71
C GLN A 143 -1.52 -24.28 -12.62
N LYS A 144 -2.54 -25.10 -12.32
CA LYS A 144 -3.90 -24.63 -12.09
C LYS A 144 -3.95 -23.68 -10.91
N GLU A 145 -3.39 -24.09 -9.78
CA GLU A 145 -3.35 -23.23 -8.60
C GLU A 145 -2.50 -21.98 -8.83
N SER A 146 -1.42 -22.05 -9.61
CA SER A 146 -0.62 -20.88 -9.99
C SER A 146 -1.42 -19.85 -10.80
N LEU A 147 -2.25 -20.30 -11.75
CA LEU A 147 -3.17 -19.42 -12.49
C LEU A 147 -4.22 -18.80 -11.56
N ARG A 148 -4.76 -19.60 -10.63
CA ARG A 148 -5.72 -19.12 -9.62
C ARG A 148 -5.08 -18.07 -8.72
N VAL A 149 -3.84 -18.27 -8.28
CA VAL A 149 -3.09 -17.29 -7.48
C VAL A 149 -2.95 -15.98 -8.27
N PHE A 150 -2.52 -16.04 -9.54
CA PHE A 150 -2.37 -14.82 -10.35
C PHE A 150 -3.71 -14.08 -10.50
N PHE A 151 -4.78 -14.79 -10.88
CA PHE A 151 -6.12 -14.23 -11.01
C PHE A 151 -6.62 -13.59 -9.71
N LEU A 152 -6.52 -14.30 -8.59
CA LEU A 152 -6.98 -13.84 -7.29
C LEU A 152 -6.15 -12.66 -6.77
N VAL A 153 -4.84 -12.63 -7.02
CA VAL A 153 -3.99 -11.45 -6.71
C VAL A 153 -4.50 -10.24 -7.48
N LEU A 154 -4.77 -10.34 -8.78
CA LEU A 154 -5.31 -9.22 -9.56
C LEU A 154 -6.66 -8.73 -9.02
N GLN A 155 -7.55 -9.65 -8.64
CA GLN A 155 -8.82 -9.26 -8.04
C GLN A 155 -8.66 -8.57 -6.68
N VAL A 156 -7.87 -9.17 -5.77
CA VAL A 156 -7.66 -8.62 -4.43
C VAL A 156 -7.03 -7.23 -4.51
N THR A 157 -6.05 -7.05 -5.39
CA THR A 157 -5.35 -5.77 -5.56
C THR A 157 -6.25 -4.69 -6.15
N HIS A 158 -7.08 -5.04 -7.14
CA HIS A 158 -8.09 -4.15 -7.70
C HIS A 158 -9.07 -3.65 -6.62
N TYR A 159 -9.61 -4.56 -5.80
CA TYR A 159 -10.54 -4.20 -4.74
C TYR A 159 -9.88 -3.37 -3.63
N LEU A 160 -8.63 -3.67 -3.27
CA LEU A 160 -7.89 -2.88 -2.28
C LEU A 160 -7.56 -1.47 -2.79
N ASP A 161 -7.18 -1.30 -4.05
CA ASP A 161 -6.97 0.02 -4.67
C ASP A 161 -8.28 0.83 -4.68
N ALA A 162 -9.42 0.18 -4.94
CA ALA A 162 -10.74 0.78 -4.83
C ALA A 162 -11.15 1.11 -3.38
N GLY A 163 -10.40 0.63 -2.38
CA GLY A 163 -10.69 0.81 -0.95
C GLY A 163 -11.84 -0.06 -0.45
N GLN A 164 -12.16 -1.17 -1.13
CA GLN A 164 -13.28 -2.07 -0.82
C GLN A 164 -12.83 -3.25 0.06
N VAL A 165 -12.37 -2.92 1.28
CA VAL A 165 -11.67 -3.85 2.18
C VAL A 165 -12.54 -5.04 2.62
N LYS A 166 -13.86 -4.83 2.75
CA LYS A 166 -14.80 -5.90 3.12
C LYS A 166 -15.01 -6.87 1.96
N SER A 167 -15.19 -6.33 0.75
CA SER A 167 -15.46 -7.09 -0.47
C SER A 167 -14.28 -7.97 -0.90
N VAL A 168 -13.05 -7.64 -0.49
CA VAL A 168 -11.83 -8.45 -0.70
C VAL A 168 -11.86 -9.81 0.03
N LYS A 169 -12.56 -9.92 1.18
CA LYS A 169 -12.43 -11.05 2.12
C LYS A 169 -12.64 -12.43 1.46
N PRO A 170 -13.62 -12.67 0.58
CA PRO A 170 -13.81 -13.96 -0.08
C PRO A 170 -12.65 -14.34 -0.99
N CYS A 171 -12.21 -13.42 -1.87
CA CYS A 171 -11.09 -13.64 -2.78
C CYS A 171 -9.78 -13.90 -2.01
N LEU A 172 -9.53 -13.16 -0.93
CA LEU A 172 -8.34 -13.35 -0.10
C LEU A 172 -8.33 -14.71 0.59
N LYS A 173 -9.48 -15.19 1.09
CA LYS A 173 -9.58 -16.53 1.68
C LYS A 173 -9.26 -17.61 0.66
N GLN A 174 -9.79 -17.50 -0.57
CA GLN A 174 -9.47 -18.43 -1.65
C GLN A 174 -7.97 -18.38 -1.99
N LEU A 175 -7.37 -17.19 -2.05
CA LEU A 175 -5.95 -17.02 -2.33
C LEU A 175 -5.07 -17.71 -1.28
N GLN A 176 -5.43 -17.59 0.00
CA GLN A 176 -4.74 -18.26 1.11
C GLN A 176 -4.90 -19.78 1.07
N GLN A 177 -6.06 -20.27 0.61
CA GLN A 177 -6.28 -21.71 0.40
C GLN A 177 -5.43 -22.23 -0.77
N CYS A 178 -5.38 -21.51 -1.90
CA CYS A 178 -4.57 -21.87 -3.07
C CYS A 178 -3.10 -22.08 -2.70
N ILE A 179 -2.48 -21.14 -1.96
CA ILE A 179 -1.08 -21.28 -1.58
C ILE A 179 -0.83 -22.43 -0.58
N GLN A 180 -1.80 -22.70 0.29
CA GLN A 180 -1.73 -23.85 1.19
C GLN A 180 -1.77 -25.16 0.40
N THR A 181 -2.64 -25.25 -0.62
CA THR A 181 -2.69 -26.40 -1.53
C THR A 181 -1.38 -26.56 -2.29
N ILE A 182 -0.84 -25.51 -2.91
CA ILE A 182 0.46 -25.54 -3.60
C ILE A 182 1.56 -26.07 -2.69
N SER A 183 1.57 -25.66 -1.42
CA SER A 183 2.59 -26.09 -0.44
C SER A 183 2.51 -27.58 -0.07
N THR A 184 1.37 -28.24 -0.32
CA THR A 184 1.15 -29.67 -0.03
C THR A 184 1.34 -30.58 -1.24
N LEU A 185 1.34 -30.01 -2.45
CA LEU A 185 1.56 -30.75 -3.68
C LEU A 185 3.06 -31.02 -3.83
N HIS A 186 3.42 -32.26 -4.17
CA HIS A 186 4.79 -32.65 -4.48
C HIS A 186 5.06 -32.32 -5.95
N ASP A 187 6.30 -31.93 -6.27
CA ASP A 187 6.76 -31.74 -7.66
C ASP A 187 6.95 -33.11 -8.32
N ASP A 188 5.86 -33.85 -8.54
CA ASP A 188 5.92 -34.97 -9.46
C ASP A 188 6.06 -34.39 -10.87
N GLU A 189 7.23 -34.60 -11.50
CA GLU A 189 7.65 -34.07 -12.80
C GLU A 189 6.79 -34.59 -13.97
N ILE A 190 5.49 -34.29 -13.96
CA ILE A 190 4.65 -34.46 -15.14
C ILE A 190 4.93 -33.28 -16.05
N LEU A 191 5.91 -33.46 -16.95
CA LEU A 191 6.21 -32.52 -18.02
C LEU A 191 4.92 -32.21 -18.80
N PRO A 192 4.59 -30.92 -19.02
CA PRO A 192 3.40 -30.55 -19.78
C PRO A 192 3.43 -31.15 -21.18
N SER A 193 2.28 -31.66 -21.65
CA SER A 193 2.18 -32.24 -23.00
C SER A 193 2.35 -31.19 -24.11
N ASN A 194 2.10 -29.91 -23.82
CA ASN A 194 2.28 -28.80 -24.75
C ASN A 194 3.55 -28.01 -24.37
N PRO A 195 4.52 -27.81 -25.29
CA PRO A 195 5.73 -27.04 -25.00
C PRO A 195 5.45 -25.58 -24.61
N ALA A 196 4.32 -25.00 -25.02
CA ALA A 196 3.93 -23.65 -24.61
C ALA A 196 3.69 -23.55 -23.09
N ASP A 197 3.26 -24.64 -22.45
CA ASP A 197 2.89 -24.69 -21.03
C ASP A 197 4.11 -24.79 -20.08
N LEU A 198 5.33 -24.77 -20.62
CA LEU A 198 6.57 -24.77 -19.83
C LEU A 198 6.88 -23.42 -19.17
N PHE A 199 6.22 -22.34 -19.62
CA PHE A 199 6.41 -21.01 -19.06
C PHE A 199 5.64 -20.85 -17.75
N HIS A 200 6.33 -20.53 -16.66
CA HIS A 200 5.70 -20.27 -15.36
C HIS A 200 5.75 -18.79 -15.04
N TRP A 201 4.67 -18.26 -14.44
CA TRP A 201 4.61 -16.85 -14.07
C TRP A 201 5.61 -16.48 -12.95
N LEU A 202 5.59 -17.25 -11.87
CA LEU A 202 6.37 -16.97 -10.67
C LEU A 202 6.72 -18.29 -9.97
N PRO A 203 7.91 -18.46 -9.36
CA PRO A 203 8.21 -19.63 -8.55
C PRO A 203 7.26 -19.78 -7.36
N LYS A 204 7.02 -21.02 -6.91
CA LYS A 204 6.09 -21.33 -5.82
C LYS A 204 6.46 -20.62 -4.50
N GLU A 205 7.75 -20.47 -4.25
CA GLU A 205 8.29 -19.82 -3.06
C GLU A 205 8.01 -18.31 -3.08
N HIS A 206 8.18 -17.69 -4.25
CA HIS A 206 7.89 -16.27 -4.45
C HIS A 206 6.38 -16.01 -4.38
N MET A 207 5.54 -16.91 -4.90
CA MET A 207 4.08 -16.85 -4.73
C MET A 207 3.67 -16.88 -3.25
N CYS A 208 4.37 -17.64 -2.41
CA CYS A 208 4.10 -17.68 -0.97
C CYS A 208 4.32 -16.32 -0.31
N VAL A 209 5.46 -15.68 -0.59
CA VAL A 209 5.75 -14.32 -0.12
C VAL A 209 4.71 -13.33 -0.65
N LEU A 210 4.31 -13.46 -1.91
CA LEU A 210 3.31 -12.61 -2.55
C LEU A 210 1.95 -12.67 -1.83
N VAL A 211 1.47 -13.88 -1.50
CA VAL A 211 0.20 -14.06 -0.80
C VAL A 211 0.27 -13.50 0.62
N TYR A 212 1.40 -13.65 1.32
CA TYR A 212 1.59 -13.01 2.62
C TYR A 212 1.58 -11.49 2.51
N LEU A 213 2.29 -10.93 1.54
CA LEU A 213 2.30 -9.48 1.29
C LEU A 213 0.88 -8.95 1.07
N VAL A 214 0.11 -9.53 0.14
CA VAL A 214 -1.28 -9.12 -0.12
C VAL A 214 -2.17 -9.28 1.12
N THR A 215 -1.92 -10.31 1.94
CA THR A 215 -2.61 -10.50 3.23
C THR A 215 -2.29 -9.38 4.22
N VAL A 216 -1.03 -8.93 4.30
CA VAL A 216 -0.60 -7.82 5.15
C VAL A 216 -1.28 -6.53 4.71
N MET A 217 -1.32 -6.25 3.40
CA MET A 217 -1.96 -5.06 2.83
C MET A 217 -3.44 -4.98 3.21
N HIS A 218 -4.18 -6.07 3.03
CA HIS A 218 -5.59 -6.16 3.46
C HIS A 218 -5.74 -5.98 4.98
N SER A 219 -4.92 -6.68 5.76
CA SER A 219 -5.02 -6.67 7.22
C SER A 219 -4.75 -5.28 7.80
N MET A 220 -3.78 -4.55 7.23
CA MET A 220 -3.49 -3.17 7.60
C MET A 220 -4.68 -2.25 7.31
N GLN A 221 -5.22 -2.27 6.07
CA GLN A 221 -6.37 -1.43 5.70
C GLN A 221 -7.64 -1.76 6.52
N ALA A 222 -7.83 -3.03 6.88
CA ALA A 222 -8.95 -3.48 7.72
C ALA A 222 -8.77 -3.15 9.22
N GLY A 223 -7.56 -2.75 9.65
CA GLY A 223 -7.25 -2.53 11.07
C GLY A 223 -6.99 -3.82 11.86
N TYR A 224 -6.70 -4.95 11.21
CA TYR A 224 -6.29 -6.20 11.86
C TYR A 224 -4.76 -6.21 12.08
N LEU A 225 -4.26 -5.31 12.94
CA LEU A 225 -2.82 -5.03 13.04
C LEU A 225 -1.97 -6.20 13.56
N GLU A 226 -2.48 -6.96 14.54
CA GLU A 226 -1.79 -8.18 15.02
C GLU A 226 -1.63 -9.22 13.92
N LYS A 227 -2.67 -9.36 13.07
CA LYS A 227 -2.63 -10.26 11.92
C LYS A 227 -1.60 -9.75 10.90
N ALA A 228 -1.60 -8.44 10.60
CA ALA A 228 -0.63 -7.83 9.69
C ALA A 228 0.82 -8.08 10.17
N GLN A 229 1.10 -7.90 11.46
CA GLN A 229 2.40 -8.18 12.04
C GLN A 229 2.79 -9.65 11.88
N LYS A 230 1.92 -10.58 12.29
CA LYS A 230 2.19 -12.03 12.20
C LYS A 230 2.51 -12.49 10.77
N TYR A 231 1.80 -11.97 9.76
CA TYR A 231 2.07 -12.33 8.36
C TYR A 231 3.31 -11.62 7.80
N THR A 232 3.65 -10.43 8.30
CA THR A 232 4.91 -9.74 7.97
C THR A 232 6.09 -10.56 8.47
N ASP A 233 6.08 -11.01 9.73
CA ASP A 233 7.16 -11.81 10.31
C ASP A 233 7.39 -13.12 9.52
N LYS A 234 6.29 -13.78 9.13
CA LYS A 234 6.33 -14.97 8.27
C LYS A 234 6.93 -14.66 6.89
N ALA A 235 6.54 -13.55 6.28
CA ALA A 235 7.01 -13.16 4.96
C ALA A 235 8.49 -12.79 4.97
N LEU A 236 8.93 -12.01 5.96
CA LEU A 236 10.34 -11.64 6.14
C LEU A 236 11.23 -12.87 6.38
N MET A 237 10.79 -13.82 7.22
CA MET A 237 11.52 -15.06 7.44
C MET A 237 11.66 -15.90 6.15
N GLN A 238 10.62 -15.95 5.31
CA GLN A 238 10.70 -16.63 4.02
C GLN A 238 11.60 -15.87 3.02
N LEU A 239 11.53 -14.53 3.01
CA LEU A 239 12.38 -13.68 2.19
C LEU A 239 13.86 -13.85 2.53
N GLU A 240 14.23 -13.90 3.81
CA GLU A 240 15.61 -14.13 4.24
C GLU A 240 16.14 -15.47 3.72
N LYS A 241 15.34 -16.54 3.85
CA LYS A 241 15.71 -17.87 3.33
C LYS A 241 15.91 -17.86 1.81
N LEU A 242 15.02 -17.18 1.08
CA LEU A 242 15.11 -17.11 -0.38
C LEU A 242 16.27 -16.26 -0.86
N LYS A 243 16.56 -15.14 -0.18
CA LYS A 243 17.70 -14.26 -0.51
C LYS A 243 19.07 -14.93 -0.31
N MET A 244 19.16 -15.94 0.55
CA MET A 244 20.37 -16.75 0.69
C MET A 244 20.62 -17.66 -0.52
N LEU A 245 19.57 -18.00 -1.28
CA LEU A 245 19.62 -18.90 -2.43
C LEU A 245 19.69 -18.12 -3.75
N ASP A 246 18.91 -17.04 -3.88
CA ASP A 246 18.83 -16.20 -5.07
C ASP A 246 18.54 -14.73 -4.71
N CYS A 247 19.34 -13.82 -5.25
CA CYS A 247 19.23 -12.38 -5.05
C CYS A 247 18.35 -11.71 -6.12
N SER A 248 17.15 -12.25 -6.35
CA SER A 248 16.27 -11.69 -7.37
C SER A 248 15.72 -10.30 -6.96
N PRO A 249 15.71 -9.30 -7.87
CA PRO A 249 15.25 -7.94 -7.58
C PRO A 249 13.81 -7.84 -7.06
N ILE A 250 12.97 -8.81 -7.40
CA ILE A 250 11.58 -8.92 -6.95
C ILE A 250 11.47 -9.12 -5.45
N LEU A 251 12.37 -9.89 -4.83
CA LEU A 251 12.36 -10.16 -3.39
C LEU A 251 12.68 -8.89 -2.59
N SER A 252 13.59 -8.05 -3.07
CA SER A 252 13.86 -6.75 -2.47
C SER A 252 12.67 -5.78 -2.61
N SER A 253 11.93 -5.87 -3.73
CA SER A 253 10.69 -5.11 -3.89
C SER A 253 9.61 -5.57 -2.90
N PHE A 254 9.41 -6.88 -2.73
CA PHE A 254 8.49 -7.43 -1.72
C PHE A 254 8.88 -7.01 -0.30
N GLN A 255 10.17 -7.04 0.02
CA GLN A 255 10.65 -6.62 1.33
C GLN A 255 10.32 -5.14 1.60
N VAL A 256 10.59 -4.24 0.65
CA VAL A 256 10.27 -2.81 0.81
C VAL A 256 8.76 -2.62 1.01
N ILE A 257 7.90 -3.25 0.21
CA ILE A 257 6.45 -3.09 0.34
C ILE A 257 5.94 -3.64 1.68
N LEU A 258 6.49 -4.77 2.17
CA LEU A 258 6.17 -5.30 3.50
C LEU A 258 6.53 -4.29 4.58
N LEU A 259 7.74 -3.74 4.52
CA LEU A 259 8.23 -2.71 5.45
C LEU A 259 7.33 -1.48 5.42
N GLU A 260 6.96 -0.98 4.24
CA GLU A 260 6.05 0.17 4.10
C GLU A 260 4.72 -0.02 4.85
N HIS A 261 4.15 -1.23 4.80
CA HIS A 261 2.88 -1.53 5.46
C HIS A 261 3.02 -1.74 6.97
N ILE A 262 4.06 -2.44 7.43
CA ILE A 262 4.28 -2.66 8.86
C ILE A 262 4.69 -1.37 9.57
N ILE A 263 5.47 -0.49 8.94
CA ILE A 263 5.81 0.84 9.50
C ILE A 263 4.52 1.60 9.83
N MET A 264 3.53 1.61 8.94
CA MET A 264 2.24 2.24 9.24
C MET A 264 1.51 1.56 10.41
N CYS A 265 1.52 0.23 10.51
CA CYS A 265 0.98 -0.49 11.68
C CYS A 265 1.68 -0.04 12.97
N ARG A 266 3.02 0.07 12.96
CA ARG A 266 3.83 0.51 14.11
C ARG A 266 3.49 1.92 14.53
N LEU A 267 3.33 2.84 13.58
CA LEU A 267 2.92 4.22 13.86
C LEU A 267 1.51 4.29 14.48
N VAL A 268 0.55 3.49 14.00
CA VAL A 268 -0.82 3.44 14.56
C VAL A 268 -0.83 2.84 15.97
N THR A 269 -0.04 1.79 16.20
CA THR A 269 0.09 1.15 17.53
C THR A 269 0.93 1.95 18.52
N GLY A 270 1.60 3.01 18.07
CA GLY A 270 2.41 3.89 18.91
C GLY A 270 3.84 3.40 19.15
N HIS A 271 4.35 2.47 18.36
CA HIS A 271 5.73 1.97 18.41
C HIS A 271 6.64 2.74 17.43
N LYS A 272 6.81 4.04 17.66
CA LYS A 272 7.52 4.98 16.77
C LYS A 272 9.00 4.66 16.65
N ALA A 273 9.64 4.16 17.71
CA ALA A 273 11.06 3.79 17.69
C ALA A 273 11.31 2.64 16.70
N THR A 274 10.49 1.59 16.77
CA THR A 274 10.56 0.46 15.83
C THR A 274 10.23 0.86 14.40
N ALA A 275 9.23 1.74 14.22
CA ALA A 275 8.86 2.27 12.91
C ALA A 275 10.04 3.02 12.27
N LEU A 276 10.77 3.81 13.05
CA LEU A 276 11.94 4.55 12.58
C LEU A 276 13.10 3.63 12.17
N GLN A 277 13.34 2.54 12.92
CA GLN A 277 14.34 1.53 12.56
C GLN A 277 13.97 0.83 11.24
N GLU A 278 12.71 0.46 11.05
CA GLU A 278 12.20 -0.12 9.81
C GLU A 278 12.29 0.88 8.63
N ILE A 279 12.03 2.18 8.86
CA ILE A 279 12.26 3.23 7.84
C ILE A 279 13.75 3.29 7.45
N SER A 280 14.66 3.24 8.43
CA SER A 280 16.11 3.20 8.17
C SER A 280 16.50 1.95 7.36
N GLN A 281 15.89 0.80 7.63
CA GLN A 281 16.07 -0.41 6.83
C GLN A 281 15.60 -0.21 5.37
N VAL A 282 14.47 0.45 5.14
CA VAL A 282 14.01 0.81 3.78
C VAL A 282 15.02 1.73 3.09
N CYS A 283 15.55 2.74 3.78
CA CYS A 283 16.60 3.61 3.26
C CYS A 283 17.84 2.81 2.80
N GLN A 284 18.30 1.85 3.60
CA GLN A 284 19.44 0.98 3.27
C GLN A 284 19.15 0.11 2.03
N LEU A 285 17.95 -0.47 1.92
CA LEU A 285 17.55 -1.26 0.74
C LEU A 285 17.48 -0.38 -0.52
N CYS A 286 16.99 0.85 -0.39
CA CYS A 286 16.94 1.83 -1.48
C CYS A 286 18.34 2.29 -1.91
N GLN A 287 19.31 2.38 -0.99
CA GLN A 287 20.70 2.69 -1.33
C GLN A 287 21.36 1.57 -2.15
N GLN A 288 21.08 0.30 -1.81
CA GLN A 288 21.63 -0.85 -2.52
C GLN A 288 21.12 -0.96 -3.97
N SER A 289 19.94 -0.40 -4.26
CA SER A 289 19.34 -0.44 -5.60
C SER A 289 18.69 0.91 -5.96
N PRO A 290 19.34 1.72 -6.83
CA PRO A 290 18.78 2.99 -7.30
C PRO A 290 17.41 2.86 -7.96
N ARG A 291 17.10 1.71 -8.57
CA ARG A 291 15.78 1.41 -9.15
C ARG A 291 14.72 1.31 -8.04
N LEU A 292 15.02 0.65 -6.92
CA LEU A 292 14.11 0.61 -5.77
C LEU A 292 13.88 2.01 -5.21
N PHE A 293 14.93 2.82 -5.06
CA PHE A 293 14.76 4.20 -4.60
C PHE A 293 13.86 5.00 -5.54
N SER A 294 14.13 4.96 -6.85
CA SER A 294 13.28 5.66 -7.83
C SER A 294 11.81 5.23 -7.78
N ASN A 295 11.55 3.99 -7.34
CA ASN A 295 10.22 3.43 -7.26
C ASN A 295 9.52 3.63 -5.90
N HIS A 296 10.26 3.92 -4.84
CA HIS A 296 9.69 4.00 -3.48
C HIS A 296 10.00 5.32 -2.78
N ALA A 297 10.70 6.27 -3.43
CA ALA A 297 11.08 7.54 -2.82
C ALA A 297 9.86 8.34 -2.33
N ALA A 298 8.77 8.41 -3.12
CA ALA A 298 7.57 9.13 -2.71
C ALA A 298 6.91 8.48 -1.48
N GLN A 299 6.86 7.16 -1.42
CA GLN A 299 6.34 6.38 -0.30
C GLN A 299 7.22 6.56 0.94
N LEU A 300 8.55 6.48 0.78
CA LEU A 300 9.52 6.66 1.85
C LEU A 300 9.40 8.05 2.50
N HIS A 301 9.35 9.12 1.69
CA HIS A 301 9.10 10.48 2.20
C HIS A 301 7.71 10.60 2.84
N THR A 302 6.70 9.89 2.33
CA THR A 302 5.37 9.84 2.97
C THR A 302 5.44 9.20 4.35
N LEU A 303 6.15 8.08 4.51
CA LEU A 303 6.33 7.38 5.79
C LEU A 303 7.12 8.24 6.78
N LEU A 304 8.17 8.92 6.33
CA LEU A 304 8.89 9.92 7.14
C LEU A 304 7.97 11.06 7.57
N GLY A 305 7.12 11.57 6.69
CA GLY A 305 6.10 12.57 7.04
C GLY A 305 5.13 12.07 8.12
N LEU A 306 4.62 10.84 7.99
CA LEU A 306 3.76 10.21 9.00
C LEU A 306 4.48 10.03 10.35
N TYR A 307 5.75 9.62 10.31
CA TYR A 307 6.59 9.55 11.51
C TYR A 307 6.74 10.93 12.15
N CYS A 308 7.08 11.97 11.38
CA CYS A 308 7.20 13.35 11.87
C CYS A 308 5.92 13.84 12.55
N VAL A 309 4.74 13.54 11.99
CA VAL A 309 3.44 13.83 12.62
C VAL A 309 3.30 13.13 13.98
N SER A 310 3.74 11.88 14.08
CA SER A 310 3.66 11.07 15.30
C SER A 310 4.59 11.54 16.44
N VAL A 311 5.71 12.19 16.08
CA VAL A 311 6.67 12.79 17.02
C VAL A 311 6.50 14.31 17.18
N ASN A 312 5.43 14.89 16.61
CA ASN A 312 5.11 16.31 16.70
C ASN A 312 6.14 17.28 16.04
N CYS A 313 6.87 16.82 15.02
CA CYS A 313 7.76 17.67 14.22
C CYS A 313 7.03 18.16 12.96
N MET A 314 6.15 19.17 13.09
CA MET A 314 5.26 19.61 12.00
C MET A 314 6.01 20.20 10.79
N ASP A 315 7.01 21.05 11.01
CA ASP A 315 7.83 21.63 9.93
C ASP A 315 8.51 20.55 9.09
N ASN A 316 9.09 19.53 9.74
CA ASN A 316 9.67 18.38 9.05
C ASN A 316 8.61 17.55 8.33
N ALA A 317 7.43 17.36 8.94
CA ALA A 317 6.33 16.65 8.29
C ALA A 317 5.89 17.34 7.00
N GLU A 318 5.75 18.67 7.02
CA GLU A 318 5.44 19.48 5.83
C GLU A 318 6.51 19.31 4.75
N ALA A 319 7.80 19.40 5.12
CA ALA A 319 8.90 19.27 4.17
C ALA A 319 8.95 17.87 3.52
N GLN A 320 8.70 16.81 4.30
CA GLN A 320 8.64 15.43 3.83
C GLN A 320 7.45 15.20 2.89
N PHE A 321 6.24 15.64 3.26
CA PHE A 321 5.07 15.52 2.40
C PHE A 321 5.20 16.34 1.11
N THR A 322 5.76 17.56 1.17
CA THR A 322 6.01 18.38 -0.01
C THR A 322 6.98 17.69 -0.96
N THR A 323 8.02 17.06 -0.42
CA THR A 323 8.97 16.26 -1.22
C THR A 323 8.27 15.06 -1.85
N ALA A 324 7.46 14.32 -1.09
CA ALA A 324 6.68 13.20 -1.60
C ALA A 324 5.73 13.63 -2.75
N LEU A 325 5.11 14.81 -2.64
CA LEU A 325 4.25 15.38 -3.69
C LEU A 325 5.00 15.72 -4.98
N ARG A 326 6.27 16.15 -4.89
CA ARG A 326 7.11 16.40 -6.08
C ARG A 326 7.51 15.11 -6.78
N LEU A 327 7.66 14.02 -6.03
CA LEU A 327 8.14 12.73 -6.54
C LEU A 327 7.01 11.83 -7.04
N THR A 328 5.80 11.97 -6.49
CA THR A 328 4.66 11.15 -6.91
C THR A 328 4.08 11.60 -8.25
N ASN A 329 3.69 10.61 -9.07
CA ASN A 329 2.86 10.83 -10.26
C ASN A 329 1.50 10.13 -10.12
N HIS A 330 1.20 9.56 -8.95
CA HIS A 330 0.03 8.72 -8.72
C HIS A 330 -1.04 9.45 -7.93
N GLN A 331 -2.27 9.38 -8.40
CA GLN A 331 -3.37 10.16 -7.83
C GLN A 331 -3.79 9.63 -6.45
N GLU A 332 -3.73 8.32 -6.19
CA GLU A 332 -4.06 7.75 -4.87
C GLU A 332 -3.06 8.19 -3.81
N LEU A 333 -1.77 8.01 -4.09
CA LEU A 333 -0.70 8.42 -3.17
C LEU A 333 -0.71 9.94 -3.00
N TRP A 334 -0.94 10.69 -4.08
CA TRP A 334 -1.13 12.13 -4.01
C TRP A 334 -2.29 12.51 -3.07
N ALA A 335 -3.46 11.88 -3.20
CA ALA A 335 -4.62 12.18 -2.36
C ALA A 335 -4.35 11.80 -0.89
N PHE A 336 -3.65 10.69 -0.65
CA PHE A 336 -3.21 10.29 0.69
C PHE A 336 -2.26 11.32 1.31
N ILE A 337 -1.24 11.77 0.57
CA ILE A 337 -0.29 12.77 1.05
C ILE A 337 -1.00 14.10 1.34
N VAL A 338 -1.83 14.58 0.42
CA VAL A 338 -2.55 15.86 0.61
C VAL A 338 -3.50 15.82 1.80
N THR A 339 -4.16 14.67 2.04
CA THR A 339 -5.05 14.51 3.20
C THR A 339 -4.26 14.58 4.52
N ASN A 340 -3.07 13.95 4.58
CA ASN A 340 -2.20 14.03 5.75
C ASN A 340 -1.55 15.40 5.92
N LEU A 341 -1.14 16.06 4.83
CA LEU A 341 -0.60 17.42 4.85
C LEU A 341 -1.66 18.44 5.32
N ALA A 342 -2.91 18.29 4.89
CA ALA A 342 -4.00 19.10 5.42
C ALA A 342 -4.17 18.90 6.94
N SER A 343 -3.95 17.68 7.46
CA SER A 343 -3.99 17.41 8.89
C SER A 343 -2.84 18.10 9.66
N VAL A 344 -1.65 18.22 9.04
CA VAL A 344 -0.53 19.01 9.58
C VAL A 344 -0.92 20.49 9.70
N TYR A 345 -1.43 21.09 8.63
CA TYR A 345 -1.83 22.51 8.64
C TYR A 345 -2.98 22.81 9.61
N ILE A 346 -3.92 21.88 9.79
CA ILE A 346 -4.97 21.99 10.81
C ILE A 346 -4.35 22.02 12.21
N ARG A 347 -3.33 21.20 12.46
CA ARG A 347 -2.68 21.10 13.77
C ARG A 347 -1.81 22.32 14.09
N GLU A 348 -1.13 22.91 13.11
CA GLU A 348 -0.32 24.12 13.30
C GLU A 348 -1.15 25.40 13.44
N GLY A 349 -2.27 25.50 12.71
CA GLY A 349 -3.20 26.63 12.82
C GLY A 349 -2.68 27.96 12.25
N ASN A 350 -1.55 28.00 11.54
CA ASN A 350 -0.99 29.21 10.93
C ASN A 350 -1.01 29.21 9.38
N ARG A 351 -1.15 28.04 8.73
CA ARG A 351 -1.15 27.83 7.25
C ARG A 351 -2.54 27.82 6.60
N HIS A 352 -3.36 28.82 6.88
CA HIS A 352 -4.77 28.81 6.46
C HIS A 352 -4.95 28.84 4.93
N GLN A 353 -4.18 29.65 4.20
CA GLN A 353 -4.34 29.80 2.75
C GLN A 353 -3.97 28.50 2.03
N GLU A 354 -2.84 27.91 2.38
CA GLU A 354 -2.37 26.64 1.86
C GLU A 354 -3.38 25.52 2.16
N LEU A 355 -3.91 25.47 3.38
CA LEU A 355 -4.95 24.52 3.77
C LEU A 355 -6.22 24.63 2.93
N TYR A 356 -6.76 25.84 2.71
CA TYR A 356 -7.94 26.03 1.85
C TYR A 356 -7.69 25.52 0.43
N SER A 357 -6.50 25.82 -0.13
CA SER A 357 -6.11 25.35 -1.47
C SER A 357 -6.05 23.82 -1.56
N LEU A 358 -5.57 23.14 -0.51
CA LEU A 358 -5.54 21.68 -0.47
C LEU A 358 -6.93 21.11 -0.36
N LEU A 359 -7.77 21.65 0.54
CA LEU A 359 -9.14 21.18 0.76
C LEU A 359 -9.99 21.28 -0.51
N GLU A 360 -9.83 22.34 -1.31
CA GLU A 360 -10.48 22.46 -2.62
C GLU A 360 -10.09 21.32 -3.56
N ARG A 361 -8.80 20.98 -3.63
CA ARG A 361 -8.29 19.90 -4.50
C ARG A 361 -8.74 18.50 -4.07
N ILE A 362 -9.01 18.29 -2.78
CA ILE A 362 -9.54 17.01 -2.25
C ILE A 362 -11.04 17.06 -1.96
N ASN A 363 -11.81 17.91 -2.62
CA ASN A 363 -13.24 18.02 -2.37
C ASN A 363 -13.99 16.71 -2.70
N PRO A 364 -14.59 16.02 -1.71
CA PRO A 364 -15.23 14.74 -1.92
C PRO A 364 -16.58 14.83 -2.66
N ASP A 365 -17.26 15.99 -2.66
CA ASP A 365 -18.62 16.15 -3.19
C ASP A 365 -18.67 16.43 -4.71
N HIS A 366 -17.67 17.13 -5.27
CA HIS A 366 -17.73 17.64 -6.64
C HIS A 366 -16.66 17.07 -7.58
N SER A 367 -15.44 16.85 -7.10
CA SER A 367 -14.29 16.55 -7.99
C SER A 367 -13.19 15.79 -7.26
N PHE A 368 -13.54 14.68 -6.61
CA PHE A 368 -12.52 13.87 -5.95
C PHE A 368 -11.69 13.12 -7.01
N PRO A 369 -10.36 13.31 -7.04
CA PRO A 369 -9.53 12.83 -8.16
C PRO A 369 -9.35 11.30 -8.19
N VAL A 370 -9.88 10.59 -7.19
CA VAL A 370 -9.65 9.16 -6.99
C VAL A 370 -10.98 8.42 -6.82
N SER A 371 -11.07 7.19 -7.30
CA SER A 371 -12.23 6.31 -7.11
C SER A 371 -12.25 5.60 -5.74
N SER A 372 -11.15 5.66 -4.99
CA SER A 372 -10.99 4.93 -3.72
C SER A 372 -11.96 5.42 -2.64
N HIS A 373 -12.76 4.47 -2.13
CA HIS A 373 -13.72 4.73 -1.05
C HIS A 373 -13.01 5.17 0.24
N CYS A 374 -11.88 4.55 0.58
CA CYS A 374 -11.12 4.84 1.79
C CYS A 374 -10.56 6.27 1.77
N LEU A 375 -9.93 6.69 0.65
CA LEU A 375 -9.37 8.03 0.52
C LEU A 375 -10.47 9.10 0.49
N ARG A 376 -11.62 8.82 -0.12
CA ARG A 376 -12.77 9.73 -0.10
C ARG A 376 -13.34 9.89 1.31
N ALA A 377 -13.45 8.80 2.07
CA ALA A 377 -13.86 8.86 3.47
C ALA A 377 -12.86 9.68 4.31
N ALA A 378 -11.55 9.51 4.09
CA ALA A 378 -10.53 10.30 4.77
C ALA A 378 -10.61 11.80 4.43
N ALA A 379 -10.95 12.16 3.19
CA ALA A 379 -11.16 13.56 2.80
C ALA A 379 -12.39 14.18 3.50
N PHE A 380 -13.49 13.44 3.63
CA PHE A 380 -14.62 13.86 4.47
C PHE A 380 -14.22 14.03 5.93
N TYR A 381 -13.42 13.10 6.48
CA TYR A 381 -12.93 13.17 7.85
C TYR A 381 -12.12 14.45 8.10
N VAL A 382 -11.14 14.75 7.24
CA VAL A 382 -10.29 15.95 7.38
C VAL A 382 -11.11 17.24 7.28
N ARG A 383 -12.11 17.30 6.40
CA ARG A 383 -13.05 18.44 6.36
C ARG A 383 -13.88 18.54 7.64
N GLY A 384 -14.33 17.41 8.18
CA GLY A 384 -15.01 17.35 9.47
C GLY A 384 -14.15 17.85 10.63
N LEU A 385 -12.87 17.43 10.66
CA LEU A 385 -11.87 17.85 11.64
C LEU A 385 -11.60 19.36 11.55
N PHE A 386 -11.44 19.88 10.34
CA PHE A 386 -11.25 21.32 10.12
C PHE A 386 -12.45 22.14 10.60
N SER A 387 -13.67 21.73 10.23
CA SER A 387 -14.90 22.41 10.69
C SER A 387 -15.09 22.34 12.20
N PHE A 388 -14.61 21.27 12.85
CA PHE A 388 -14.60 21.17 14.31
C PHE A 388 -13.70 22.23 14.95
N PHE A 389 -12.45 22.39 14.49
CA PHE A 389 -11.54 23.40 15.03
C PHE A 389 -12.00 24.84 14.76
N GLN A 390 -12.83 25.06 13.75
CA GLN A 390 -13.47 26.36 13.50
C GLN A 390 -14.73 26.61 14.32
N GLY A 391 -15.16 25.67 15.17
CA GLY A 391 -16.42 25.77 15.92
C GLY A 391 -17.69 25.57 15.08
N ARG A 392 -17.56 25.19 13.80
CA ARG A 392 -18.69 24.91 12.88
C ARG A 392 -19.23 23.49 13.11
N TYR A 393 -19.77 23.23 14.29
CA TYR A 393 -20.15 21.88 14.74
C TYR A 393 -21.23 21.20 13.88
N ASN A 394 -22.17 21.95 13.29
CA ASN A 394 -23.21 21.37 12.43
C ASN A 394 -22.63 20.83 11.12
N GLU A 395 -21.68 21.57 10.53
CA GLU A 395 -20.97 21.16 9.32
C GLU A 395 -20.01 20.01 9.61
N ALA A 396 -19.28 20.06 10.74
CA ALA A 396 -18.44 18.97 11.20
C ALA A 396 -19.25 17.66 11.35
N LYS A 397 -20.42 17.71 12.01
CA LYS A 397 -21.33 16.54 12.14
C LYS A 397 -21.75 16.00 10.78
N ARG A 398 -22.08 16.85 9.81
CA ARG A 398 -22.46 16.43 8.45
C ARG A 398 -21.33 15.63 7.80
N PHE A 399 -20.11 16.17 7.76
CA PHE A 399 -18.97 15.50 7.15
C PHE A 399 -18.58 14.19 7.86
N LEU A 400 -18.64 14.16 9.20
CA LEU A 400 -18.32 12.96 9.96
C LEU A 400 -19.37 11.85 9.79
N ARG A 401 -20.65 12.20 9.58
CA ARG A 401 -21.69 11.21 9.25
C ARG A 401 -21.45 10.58 7.87
N GLU A 402 -21.06 11.35 6.87
CA GLU A 402 -20.67 10.79 5.57
C GLU A 402 -19.42 9.92 5.68
N THR A 403 -18.43 10.34 6.49
CA THR A 403 -17.26 9.50 6.80
C THR A 403 -17.68 8.16 7.39
N LEU A 404 -18.55 8.15 8.41
CA LEU A 404 -19.05 6.93 9.05
C LEU A 404 -19.85 6.03 8.10
N LYS A 405 -20.68 6.62 7.25
CA LYS A 405 -21.46 5.88 6.25
C LYS A 405 -20.53 5.13 5.29
N MET A 406 -19.47 5.79 4.81
CA MET A 406 -18.49 5.18 3.92
C MET A 406 -17.61 4.17 4.64
N SER A 407 -17.12 4.49 5.84
CA SER A 407 -16.22 3.61 6.60
C SER A 407 -16.91 2.33 7.05
N ASN A 408 -18.18 2.39 7.45
CA ASN A 408 -18.94 1.21 7.85
C ASN A 408 -19.35 0.31 6.68
N ALA A 409 -19.50 0.87 5.47
CA ALA A 409 -19.81 0.06 4.29
C ALA A 409 -18.68 -0.94 3.97
N GLU A 410 -17.42 -0.53 4.18
CA GLU A 410 -16.22 -1.29 3.84
C GLU A 410 -15.38 -1.75 5.06
N ASP A 411 -15.95 -1.75 6.27
CA ASP A 411 -15.28 -2.14 7.52
C ASP A 411 -13.95 -1.38 7.79
N LEU A 412 -13.87 -0.07 7.47
CA LEU A 412 -12.71 0.79 7.74
C LEU A 412 -12.65 1.20 9.22
N ASN A 413 -12.30 0.23 10.07
CA ASN A 413 -12.44 0.30 11.53
C ASN A 413 -11.73 1.53 12.15
N ARG A 414 -10.55 1.90 11.66
CA ARG A 414 -9.80 3.05 12.20
C ARG A 414 -10.52 4.37 11.94
N LEU A 415 -10.97 4.61 10.70
CA LEU A 415 -11.73 5.82 10.36
C LEU A 415 -13.07 5.89 11.09
N THR A 416 -13.72 4.73 11.30
CA THR A 416 -14.92 4.64 12.13
C THR A 416 -14.61 5.09 13.57
N ALA A 417 -13.56 4.56 14.20
CA ALA A 417 -13.17 4.94 15.55
C ALA A 417 -12.86 6.45 15.65
N CYS A 418 -12.01 6.98 14.76
CA CYS A 418 -11.66 8.41 14.73
C CYS A 418 -12.90 9.31 14.58
N SER A 419 -13.86 8.92 13.74
CA SER A 419 -15.08 9.69 13.49
C SER A 419 -16.02 9.67 14.70
N LEU A 420 -16.14 8.52 15.37
CA LEU A 420 -16.94 8.38 16.58
C LEU A 420 -16.39 9.21 17.75
N VAL A 421 -15.07 9.19 17.99
CA VAL A 421 -14.46 10.03 19.06
C VAL A 421 -14.69 11.51 18.77
N LEU A 422 -14.48 11.95 17.53
CA LEU A 422 -14.67 13.36 17.17
C LEU A 422 -16.13 13.80 17.28
N LEU A 423 -17.09 12.95 16.86
CA LEU A 423 -18.52 13.21 17.08
C LEU A 423 -18.86 13.25 18.57
N GLY A 424 -18.29 12.34 19.36
CA GLY A 424 -18.41 12.36 20.81
C GLY A 424 -17.91 13.67 21.42
N HIS A 425 -16.76 14.17 20.95
CA HIS A 425 -16.21 15.45 21.40
C HIS A 425 -17.14 16.61 21.02
N ILE A 426 -17.69 16.62 19.81
CA ILE A 426 -18.69 17.61 19.40
C ILE A 426 -19.91 17.60 20.32
N PHE A 427 -20.48 16.43 20.61
CA PHE A 427 -21.64 16.33 21.50
C PHE A 427 -21.33 16.75 22.94
N TYR A 428 -20.12 16.47 23.42
CA TYR A 428 -19.66 16.91 24.72
C TYR A 428 -19.62 18.44 24.81
N VAL A 429 -19.01 19.10 23.82
CA VAL A 429 -18.93 20.57 23.75
C VAL A 429 -20.32 21.21 23.63
N LEU A 430 -21.26 20.55 22.95
CA LEU A 430 -22.66 21.00 22.86
C LEU A 430 -23.49 20.72 24.13
N GLY A 431 -22.89 20.15 25.18
CA GLY A 431 -23.56 19.83 26.45
C GLY A 431 -24.44 18.57 26.42
N ASN A 432 -24.42 17.80 25.33
CA ASN A 432 -25.18 16.56 25.22
C ASN A 432 -24.32 15.36 25.66
N GLN A 433 -24.24 15.16 26.99
CA GLN A 433 -23.43 14.11 27.60
C GLN A 433 -23.87 12.70 27.17
N ARG A 434 -25.19 12.46 27.00
CA ARG A 434 -25.72 11.14 26.62
C ARG A 434 -25.29 10.73 25.22
N GLU A 435 -25.48 11.60 24.23
CA GLU A 435 -25.06 11.32 22.86
C GLU A 435 -23.54 11.24 22.73
N SER A 436 -22.81 12.04 23.51
CA SER A 436 -21.34 11.94 23.56
C SER A 436 -20.91 10.55 24.06
N ASN A 437 -21.46 10.08 25.18
CA ASN A 437 -21.15 8.76 25.73
C ASN A 437 -21.48 7.63 24.74
N ASN A 438 -22.64 7.71 24.07
CA ASN A 438 -23.07 6.75 23.03
C ASN A 438 -22.10 6.67 21.83
N MET A 439 -21.30 7.70 21.58
CA MET A 439 -20.30 7.69 20.50
C MET A 439 -18.91 7.27 21.00
N VAL A 440 -18.49 7.74 22.18
CA VAL A 440 -17.12 7.54 22.68
C VAL A 440 -16.89 6.12 23.16
N VAL A 441 -17.86 5.48 23.83
CA VAL A 441 -17.69 4.10 24.33
C VAL A 441 -17.46 3.10 23.18
N PRO A 442 -18.28 3.08 22.10
CA PRO A 442 -18.00 2.23 20.94
C PRO A 442 -16.66 2.57 20.27
N ALA A 443 -16.28 3.85 20.23
CA ALA A 443 -15.00 4.27 19.68
C ALA A 443 -13.81 3.69 20.45
N MET A 444 -13.86 3.74 21.79
CA MET A 444 -12.86 3.14 22.66
C MET A 444 -12.77 1.62 22.48
N GLN A 445 -13.92 0.93 22.46
CA GLN A 445 -13.96 -0.52 22.25
C GLN A 445 -13.37 -0.93 20.89
N LEU A 446 -13.63 -0.14 19.85
CA LEU A 446 -13.07 -0.39 18.52
C LEU A 446 -11.57 -0.09 18.46
N ALA A 447 -11.13 1.02 19.06
CA ALA A 447 -9.72 1.39 19.14
C ALA A 447 -8.88 0.34 19.89
N SER A 448 -9.44 -0.27 20.94
CA SER A 448 -8.82 -1.38 21.67
C SER A 448 -8.71 -2.68 20.88
N LYS A 449 -9.55 -2.89 19.85
CA LYS A 449 -9.43 -4.03 18.92
C LYS A 449 -8.39 -3.81 17.82
N ILE A 450 -8.12 -2.56 17.44
CA ILE A 450 -7.13 -2.16 16.44
C ILE A 450 -5.75 -1.89 17.08
N PRO A 451 -5.64 -2.01 18.40
CA PRO A 451 -4.78 -1.15 19.27
C PRO A 451 -4.33 0.20 18.67
N ASP A 452 -5.28 1.10 18.31
CA ASP A 452 -4.92 2.47 17.91
C ASP A 452 -4.66 3.33 19.16
N MET A 453 -3.38 3.52 19.48
CA MET A 453 -2.97 4.17 20.72
C MET A 453 -3.36 5.65 20.78
N SER A 454 -3.38 6.33 19.63
CA SER A 454 -3.76 7.76 19.56
C SER A 454 -5.25 7.94 19.83
N VAL A 455 -6.09 7.09 19.24
CA VAL A 455 -7.54 7.12 19.44
C VAL A 455 -7.90 6.66 20.86
N GLN A 456 -7.19 5.69 21.43
CA GLN A 456 -7.36 5.27 22.83
C GLN A 456 -7.00 6.40 23.81
N LEU A 457 -5.89 7.12 23.58
CA LEU A 457 -5.50 8.27 24.39
C LEU A 457 -6.58 9.37 24.37
N TRP A 458 -7.09 9.70 23.18
CA TRP A 458 -8.14 10.70 23.03
C TRP A 458 -9.47 10.25 23.64
N SER A 459 -9.89 9.01 23.39
CA SER A 459 -11.12 8.44 23.94
C SER A 459 -11.09 8.41 25.47
N SER A 460 -9.97 8.02 26.08
CA SER A 460 -9.83 7.95 27.53
C SER A 460 -9.87 9.34 28.19
N ALA A 461 -9.26 10.35 27.55
CA ALA A 461 -9.37 11.74 27.99
C ALA A 461 -10.82 12.21 27.98
N LEU A 462 -11.54 11.96 26.89
CA LEU A 462 -12.93 12.37 26.74
C LEU A 462 -13.88 11.61 27.69
N LEU A 463 -13.67 10.30 27.89
CA LEU A 463 -14.43 9.52 28.87
C LEU A 463 -14.23 10.03 30.30
N ARG A 464 -13.00 10.38 30.66
CA ARG A 464 -12.70 11.00 31.97
C ARG A 464 -13.52 12.27 32.16
N ASP A 465 -13.53 13.15 31.17
CA ASP A 465 -14.19 14.45 31.27
C ASP A 465 -15.72 14.33 31.22
N LEU A 466 -16.25 13.37 30.46
CA LEU A 466 -17.66 12.99 30.46
C LEU A 466 -18.10 12.45 31.82
N ASN A 467 -17.38 11.48 32.38
CA ASN A 467 -17.73 10.85 33.65
C ASN A 467 -17.69 11.86 34.80
N LYS A 468 -16.73 12.80 34.79
CA LYS A 468 -16.71 13.94 35.72
C LYS A 468 -17.95 14.81 35.56
N ALA A 469 -18.34 15.14 34.33
CA ALA A 469 -19.50 15.98 34.06
C ALA A 469 -20.85 15.30 34.41
N CYS A 470 -20.90 13.96 34.40
CA CYS A 470 -22.05 13.16 34.83
C CYS A 470 -22.09 12.89 36.35
N GLY A 471 -21.03 13.23 37.10
CA GLY A 471 -20.93 12.93 38.55
C GLY A 471 -20.46 11.51 38.89
N ASN A 472 -20.03 10.72 37.90
CA ASN A 472 -19.56 9.35 38.08
C ASN A 472 -18.07 9.32 38.48
N ALA A 473 -17.79 9.49 39.78
CA ALA A 473 -16.41 9.62 40.28
C ALA A 473 -15.54 8.37 40.06
N MET A 474 -16.11 7.17 40.17
CA MET A 474 -15.38 5.91 39.96
C MET A 474 -14.96 5.74 38.49
N ASP A 475 -15.91 5.80 37.56
CA ASP A 475 -15.64 5.67 36.12
C ASP A 475 -14.70 6.79 35.61
N ALA A 476 -14.78 7.99 36.19
CA ALA A 476 -13.87 9.08 35.90
C ALA A 476 -12.43 8.77 36.33
N HIS A 477 -12.27 8.11 37.49
CA HIS A 477 -10.96 7.69 37.98
C HIS A 477 -10.37 6.58 37.12
N GLU A 478 -11.16 5.57 36.75
CA GLU A 478 -10.73 4.50 35.84
C GLU A 478 -10.30 5.06 34.48
N ALA A 479 -11.09 5.97 33.89
CA ALA A 479 -10.73 6.63 32.63
C ALA A 479 -9.46 7.49 32.76
N ALA A 480 -9.24 8.14 33.90
CA ALA A 480 -8.02 8.89 34.17
C ALA A 480 -6.78 7.97 34.27
N GLN A 481 -6.90 6.82 34.95
CA GLN A 481 -5.82 5.83 35.02
C GLN A 481 -5.48 5.28 33.63
N MET A 482 -6.50 4.90 32.84
CA MET A 482 -6.28 4.45 31.47
C MET A 482 -5.56 5.51 30.62
N HIS A 483 -6.02 6.77 30.68
CA HIS A 483 -5.39 7.87 29.98
C HIS A 483 -3.93 8.07 30.39
N GLN A 484 -3.63 7.99 31.68
CA GLN A 484 -2.27 8.10 32.20
C GLN A 484 -1.38 6.97 31.70
N ASN A 485 -1.87 5.72 31.67
CA ASN A 485 -1.11 4.58 31.16
C ASN A 485 -0.78 4.74 29.67
N PHE A 486 -1.76 5.10 28.84
CA PHE A 486 -1.53 5.34 27.41
C PHE A 486 -0.58 6.53 27.16
N SER A 487 -0.73 7.60 27.94
CA SER A 487 0.14 8.78 27.87
C SER A 487 1.59 8.43 28.20
N GLN A 488 1.82 7.68 29.29
CA GLN A 488 3.16 7.23 29.69
C GLN A 488 3.80 6.32 28.64
N GLN A 489 3.05 5.37 28.08
CA GLN A 489 3.56 4.48 27.04
C GLN A 489 3.96 5.24 25.77
N LEU A 490 3.10 6.15 25.29
CA LEU A 490 3.39 6.98 24.12
C LEU A 490 4.56 7.96 24.34
N LEU A 491 4.70 8.48 25.56
CA LEU A 491 5.79 9.39 25.92
C LEU A 491 7.13 8.64 25.98
N GLN A 492 7.14 7.44 26.57
CA GLN A 492 8.33 6.61 26.65
C GLN A 492 8.87 6.27 25.25
N ASP A 493 8.01 5.78 24.36
CA ASP A 493 8.39 5.46 22.98
C ASP A 493 8.73 6.72 22.17
N HIS A 494 8.08 7.86 22.44
CA HIS A 494 8.46 9.14 21.82
C HIS A 494 9.90 9.56 22.18
N ILE A 495 10.26 9.51 23.47
CA ILE A 495 11.61 9.85 23.93
C ILE A 495 12.63 8.88 23.31
N GLU A 496 12.33 7.59 23.30
CA GLU A 496 13.17 6.57 22.68
C GLU A 496 13.39 6.88 21.19
N ALA A 497 12.31 7.10 20.44
CA ALA A 497 12.38 7.38 19.01
C ALA A 497 13.18 8.65 18.67
N CYS A 498 13.04 9.72 19.47
CA CYS A 498 13.80 10.96 19.29
C CYS A 498 15.28 10.83 19.71
N SER A 499 15.61 9.84 20.56
CA SER A 499 16.98 9.58 21.00
C SER A 499 17.79 8.75 20.00
N LEU A 500 17.12 8.04 19.09
CA LEU A 500 17.75 7.22 18.07
C LEU A 500 18.49 8.08 17.04
N PRO A 501 19.69 7.67 16.57
CA PRO A 501 20.43 8.42 15.56
C PRO A 501 19.67 8.49 14.22
N GLU A 502 18.86 7.48 13.91
CA GLU A 502 17.98 7.45 12.74
C GLU A 502 16.97 8.61 12.74
N HIS A 503 16.68 9.24 13.88
CA HIS A 503 15.74 10.37 13.97
C HIS A 503 16.15 11.52 13.04
N ASN A 504 17.45 11.67 12.77
CA ASN A 504 17.95 12.67 11.84
C ASN A 504 17.43 12.52 10.40
N LEU A 505 16.88 11.36 10.03
CA LEU A 505 16.24 11.13 8.73
C LEU A 505 15.13 12.14 8.44
N ILE A 506 14.48 12.71 9.46
CA ILE A 506 13.40 13.71 9.27
C ILE A 506 13.86 14.98 8.56
N THR A 507 15.16 15.27 8.56
CA THR A 507 15.75 16.45 7.90
C THR A 507 16.11 16.20 6.43
N TRP A 508 16.17 14.94 6.01
CA TRP A 508 16.55 14.56 4.65
C TRP A 508 15.36 14.72 3.68
N THR A 509 15.51 15.60 2.68
CA THR A 509 14.45 15.94 1.71
C THR A 509 14.91 15.92 0.26
N ASP A 510 16.19 15.68 0.00
CA ASP A 510 16.75 15.64 -1.35
C ASP A 510 17.95 14.70 -1.44
N GLY A 511 18.24 14.24 -2.65
CA GLY A 511 19.33 13.33 -2.94
C GLY A 511 19.07 11.87 -2.51
N PRO A 512 20.07 10.99 -2.65
CA PRO A 512 19.97 9.61 -2.19
C PRO A 512 19.85 9.56 -0.66
N PRO A 513 19.26 8.48 -0.09
CA PRO A 513 19.14 8.35 1.36
C PRO A 513 20.50 8.41 2.06
N PRO A 514 20.62 9.04 3.24
CA PRO A 514 21.88 9.19 3.97
C PRO A 514 22.41 7.88 4.56
N VAL A 515 23.74 7.69 4.54
CA VAL A 515 24.43 6.41 4.88
C VAL A 515 24.89 6.35 6.35
N GLN A 516 25.13 7.51 6.97
CA GLN A 516 25.58 7.62 8.36
C GLN A 516 24.78 8.70 9.08
N PHE A 517 24.37 8.39 10.30
CA PHE A 517 23.57 9.26 11.14
C PHE A 517 24.44 9.78 12.29
N GLN A 518 24.71 11.08 12.33
CA GLN A 518 25.34 11.70 13.49
C GLN A 518 24.26 12.01 14.53
N ALA A 519 24.35 11.45 15.74
CA ALA A 519 23.39 11.74 16.81
C ALA A 519 23.31 13.26 17.07
N GLN A 520 22.11 13.84 16.95
CA GLN A 520 21.86 15.19 17.46
C GLN A 520 21.48 15.13 18.94
N ASN A 521 21.94 16.12 19.71
CA ASN A 521 21.70 16.22 21.14
C ASN A 521 20.21 16.49 21.44
N GLY A 522 19.48 15.47 21.89
CA GLY A 522 18.24 15.55 22.69
C GLY A 522 17.02 16.29 22.10
N PRO A 523 15.79 15.93 22.50
CA PRO A 523 14.60 16.61 22.00
C PRO A 523 14.54 18.08 22.47
N ASN A 524 14.45 19.02 21.51
CA ASN A 524 14.08 20.43 21.75
C ASN A 524 12.56 20.63 21.90
N THR A 525 11.76 19.56 21.84
CA THR A 525 10.30 19.61 21.99
C THR A 525 9.92 19.71 23.46
N SER A 526 9.32 20.84 23.84
CA SER A 526 8.81 21.03 25.19
C SER A 526 7.60 20.11 25.45
N LEU A 527 7.57 19.51 26.65
CA LEU A 527 6.51 18.63 27.17
C LEU A 527 5.08 19.22 27.03
N ALA A 528 4.96 20.54 26.93
CA ALA A 528 3.69 21.25 26.79
C ALA A 528 3.02 21.09 25.41
N SER A 529 3.73 20.57 24.41
CA SER A 529 3.21 20.38 23.04
C SER A 529 2.73 18.96 22.71
N LEU A 530 2.98 18.01 23.63
CA LEU A 530 2.65 16.58 23.49
C LEU A 530 1.35 16.17 24.21
N LEU A 531 0.88 17.02 25.13
CA LEU A 531 -0.39 16.90 25.87
C LEU A 531 -1.38 17.95 25.32
#